data_AF-A0A966WT49-F1
#
_entry.id   AF-A0A966WT49-F1
#
_cell.length_a   1.000
_cell.length_b   1.000
_cell.length_c   1.000
_cell.angle_alpha   90.00
_cell.angle_beta   90.00
_cell.angle_gamma   90.00
#
_symmetry.space_group_name_H-M   'P 1'
#
loop_
_entity.id
_entity.type
_entity.pdbx_description
1 polymer ?
#
loop_
_entity_poly.entity_id
_entity_poly.type
_entity_poly.pdbx_seq_one_letter_code
_entity_poly.pdbx_strand_id
1 'polypeptide(L)'
;MSTKPRTWSCASQYCQTPAETLCQPHIYALGDNAQYAGHDWDQATSTPLSGGRTLPYVMPIMNAAKALAATLNGTRTELVFPLMPVAIKTPALPIVVAAPAPGTAGGWHSVSAGVWQYCDAQDQVRGFVLTGAQTAQRMAQSKLVQL
;
A
#
# COMPACT_ATOMS: atom_id res chain seq x y z
N MET A 1 -31.08 -11.48 31.76
CA MET A 1 -30.67 -10.06 31.62
C MET A 1 -29.73 -9.95 30.44
N SER A 2 -30.13 -9.14 29.46
CA SER A 2 -29.63 -9.13 28.08
C SER A 2 -28.35 -8.29 27.95
N THR A 3 -27.27 -8.89 27.45
CA THR A 3 -26.06 -8.17 27.02
C THR A 3 -26.29 -7.63 25.61
N LYS A 4 -26.59 -6.33 25.51
CA LYS A 4 -26.78 -5.61 24.24
C LYS A 4 -25.56 -5.79 23.31
N PRO A 5 -25.77 -5.99 22.00
CA PRO A 5 -24.70 -5.93 21.02
C PRO A 5 -24.16 -4.50 20.92
N ARG A 6 -22.82 -4.38 20.92
CA ARG A 6 -22.08 -3.11 20.92
C ARG A 6 -22.12 -2.48 19.53
N THR A 7 -22.74 -1.31 19.42
CA THR A 7 -22.77 -0.49 18.21
C THR A 7 -21.69 0.60 18.29
N TRP A 8 -21.10 0.88 17.13
CA TRP A 8 -20.12 1.94 16.92
C TRP A 8 -20.85 3.29 16.74
N SER A 9 -20.45 4.31 17.50
CA SER A 9 -20.91 5.68 17.25
C SER A 9 -20.02 6.33 16.19
N CYS A 10 -20.57 6.48 14.99
CA CYS A 10 -20.02 7.40 14.01
C CYS A 10 -20.48 8.81 14.35
N ALA A 11 -19.61 9.83 14.28
CA ALA A 11 -20.08 11.22 14.35
C ALA A 11 -20.93 11.62 13.12
N SER A 12 -21.09 10.72 12.14
CA SER A 12 -22.16 10.77 11.13
C SER A 12 -22.64 9.35 10.85
N GLN A 13 -23.91 9.04 11.08
CA GLN A 13 -24.55 7.72 11.01
C GLN A 13 -24.34 6.85 9.73
N TYR A 14 -23.51 7.27 8.77
CA TYR A 14 -23.32 6.64 7.47
C TYR A 14 -21.97 5.93 7.23
N CYS A 15 -20.94 6.11 8.06
CA CYS A 15 -19.64 5.43 7.84
C CYS A 15 -19.46 4.24 8.81
N GLN A 16 -19.87 3.04 8.39
CA GLN A 16 -19.65 1.79 9.11
C GLN A 16 -18.89 0.72 8.30
N THR A 17 -17.89 1.08 7.49
CA THR A 17 -17.05 0.08 6.79
C THR A 17 -15.57 0.52 6.62
N PRO A 18 -14.57 -0.37 6.81
CA PRO A 18 -13.16 0.03 6.94
C PRO A 18 -12.37 0.22 5.63
N ALA A 19 -13.00 0.29 4.45
CA ALA A 19 -12.25 0.33 3.18
C ALA A 19 -12.77 1.36 2.15
N GLU A 20 -13.85 2.08 2.44
CA GLU A 20 -14.47 3.01 1.49
C GLU A 20 -14.68 4.36 2.20
N THR A 21 -13.59 5.09 2.41
CA THR A 21 -13.67 6.40 3.07
C THR A 21 -13.95 7.49 2.04
N LEU A 22 -15.18 7.54 1.56
CA LEU A 22 -15.82 8.79 1.16
C LEU A 22 -16.98 9.02 2.12
N CYS A 23 -17.12 10.24 2.63
CA CYS A 23 -18.16 10.62 3.58
C CYS A 23 -19.58 10.60 2.98
N GLN A 24 -19.73 10.10 1.75
CA GLN A 24 -20.96 10.09 0.97
C GLN A 24 -21.22 8.68 0.43
N PRO A 25 -22.39 8.08 0.73
CA PRO A 25 -22.78 6.81 0.14
C PRO A 25 -22.77 6.88 -1.39
N HIS A 26 -22.35 5.79 -2.04
CA HIS A 26 -22.34 5.65 -3.50
C HIS A 26 -21.42 6.61 -4.27
N ILE A 27 -20.59 7.41 -3.59
CA ILE A 27 -19.53 8.20 -4.23
C ILE A 27 -18.20 7.47 -4.00
N TYR A 28 -17.43 7.27 -5.08
CA TYR A 28 -16.14 6.56 -5.04
C TYR A 28 -15.04 7.41 -5.70
N ALA A 29 -13.80 7.24 -5.25
CA ALA A 29 -12.63 7.88 -5.82
C ALA A 29 -11.54 6.83 -6.11
N LEU A 30 -10.81 7.03 -7.21
CA LEU A 30 -9.73 6.17 -7.64
C LEU A 30 -8.57 7.02 -8.18
N GLY A 31 -7.37 6.44 -8.17
CA GLY A 31 -6.19 7.04 -8.78
C GLY A 31 -5.55 8.11 -7.90
N ASP A 32 -4.88 9.05 -8.53
CA ASP A 32 -3.97 9.98 -7.86
C ASP A 32 -4.69 10.95 -6.90
N ASN A 33 -5.99 11.18 -7.13
CA ASN A 33 -6.84 11.99 -6.27
C ASN A 33 -7.40 11.22 -5.06
N ALA A 34 -7.17 9.90 -4.97
CA ALA A 34 -7.64 9.06 -3.88
C ALA A 34 -6.55 8.85 -2.84
N GLN A 35 -6.92 9.02 -1.58
CA GLN A 35 -6.10 8.66 -0.43
C GLN A 35 -6.55 7.29 0.08
N TYR A 36 -5.64 6.32 0.07
CA TYR A 36 -5.93 4.97 0.53
C TYR A 36 -5.49 4.80 1.98
N ALA A 37 -6.28 4.07 2.78
CA ALA A 37 -5.89 3.72 4.15
C ALA A 37 -4.56 2.95 4.14
N GLY A 38 -3.67 3.28 5.07
CA GLY A 38 -2.46 2.50 5.34
C GLY A 38 -2.80 1.18 6.04
N HIS A 39 -1.89 0.21 5.98
CA HIS A 39 -2.06 -1.09 6.64
C HIS A 39 -1.95 -1.06 8.19
N ASP A 40 -1.46 0.04 8.77
CA ASP A 40 -1.31 0.23 10.22
C ASP A 40 -2.56 0.84 10.86
N TRP A 41 -3.70 0.19 10.67
CA TRP A 41 -4.94 0.54 11.35
C TRP A 41 -4.96 -0.08 12.75
N ASP A 42 -4.58 0.68 13.78
CA ASP A 42 -4.78 0.28 15.17
C ASP A 42 -6.26 0.45 15.56
N GLN A 43 -6.88 -0.66 15.97
CA GLN A 43 -8.27 -0.70 16.43
C GLN A 43 -8.45 -0.02 17.79
N ALA A 44 -7.38 0.17 18.58
CA ALA A 44 -7.43 0.73 19.93
C ALA A 44 -7.39 2.26 19.99
N THR A 45 -6.72 2.92 19.05
CA THR A 45 -6.56 4.39 19.09
C THR A 45 -7.51 5.15 18.15
N SER A 46 -8.27 4.48 17.27
CA SER A 46 -9.14 5.15 16.28
C SER A 46 -8.42 6.27 15.49
N THR A 47 -7.10 6.19 15.44
CA THR A 47 -6.20 7.16 14.83
C THR A 47 -5.28 6.35 13.94
N PRO A 48 -5.27 6.56 12.61
CA PRO A 48 -4.35 5.84 11.75
C PRO A 48 -2.91 6.16 12.19
N LEU A 49 -2.16 5.15 12.61
CA LEU A 49 -0.75 5.32 13.04
C LEU A 49 0.12 5.83 11.88
N SER A 50 -0.31 5.59 10.63
CA SER A 50 0.09 6.31 9.43
C SER A 50 -1.15 6.75 8.68
N GLY A 51 -1.40 8.06 8.62
CA GLY A 51 -2.47 8.66 7.82
C GLY A 51 -2.51 8.11 6.39
N GLY A 52 -3.68 8.11 5.77
CA GLY A 52 -3.85 7.56 4.43
C GLY A 52 -2.82 8.14 3.44
N ARG A 53 -2.48 7.38 2.40
CA ARG A 53 -1.46 7.78 1.42
C ARG A 53 -2.06 7.86 0.02
N THR A 54 -1.64 8.87 -0.72
CA THR A 54 -1.79 8.89 -2.18
C THR A 54 -0.71 7.99 -2.78
N LEU A 55 -1.08 7.27 -3.83
CA LEU A 55 -0.16 6.37 -4.54
C LEU A 55 -0.21 6.73 -6.04
N PRO A 56 0.47 7.82 -6.45
CA PRO A 56 0.33 8.40 -7.79
C PRO A 56 1.09 7.60 -8.85
N TYR A 57 0.72 6.33 -9.01
CA TYR A 57 1.34 5.38 -9.92
C TYR A 57 0.28 4.44 -10.50
N VAL A 58 0.62 3.80 -11.62
CA VAL A 58 -0.34 2.99 -12.39
C VAL A 58 -0.79 1.72 -11.66
N MET A 59 0.08 0.99 -10.97
CA MET A 59 -0.33 -0.26 -10.32
C MET A 59 -1.39 -0.08 -9.20
N PRO A 60 -1.28 0.93 -8.32
CA PRO A 60 -2.32 1.25 -7.36
C PRO A 60 -3.72 1.45 -7.97
N ILE A 61 -3.87 2.30 -8.99
CA ILE A 61 -5.18 2.52 -9.64
C ILE A 61 -5.72 1.23 -10.26
N MET A 62 -4.85 0.40 -10.85
CA MET A 62 -5.27 -0.88 -11.44
C MET A 62 -5.79 -1.86 -10.39
N ASN A 63 -5.18 -1.94 -9.19
CA ASN A 63 -5.67 -2.79 -8.10
C ASN A 63 -6.97 -2.25 -7.51
N ALA A 64 -7.01 -0.94 -7.22
CA ALA A 64 -8.19 -0.28 -6.66
C ALA A 64 -9.40 -0.37 -7.59
N ALA A 65 -9.21 -0.15 -8.90
CA ALA A 65 -10.30 -0.25 -9.88
C ALA A 65 -10.88 -1.67 -9.97
N LYS A 66 -10.04 -2.72 -9.89
CA LYS A 66 -10.51 -4.12 -9.90
C LYS A 66 -11.34 -4.45 -8.66
N ALA A 67 -10.85 -4.09 -7.48
CA ALA A 67 -11.58 -4.31 -6.23
C ALA A 67 -12.90 -3.54 -6.19
N LEU A 68 -12.88 -2.28 -6.65
CA LEU A 68 -14.09 -1.46 -6.73
C LEU A 68 -15.10 -2.03 -7.73
N ALA A 69 -14.66 -2.42 -8.93
CA ALA A 69 -15.54 -2.98 -9.95
C ALA A 69 -16.26 -4.24 -9.47
N ALA A 70 -15.56 -5.15 -8.78
CA ALA A 70 -16.18 -6.34 -8.19
C ALA A 70 -17.22 -5.96 -7.11
N THR A 71 -16.89 -4.98 -6.27
CA THR A 71 -17.79 -4.48 -5.23
C THR A 71 -19.07 -3.87 -5.81
N LEU A 72 -18.93 -3.03 -6.84
CA LEU A 72 -20.07 -2.45 -7.55
C LEU A 72 -20.92 -3.51 -8.28
N ASN A 73 -20.33 -4.64 -8.64
CA ASN A 73 -21.03 -5.77 -9.26
C ASN A 73 -21.61 -6.77 -8.24
N GLY A 74 -21.73 -6.37 -6.97
CA GLY A 74 -22.37 -7.16 -5.91
C GLY A 74 -21.44 -8.10 -5.14
N THR A 75 -20.16 -8.20 -5.53
CA THR A 75 -19.16 -8.99 -4.80
C THR A 75 -18.22 -8.06 -4.04
N ARG A 76 -18.59 -7.75 -2.80
CA ARG A 76 -17.76 -6.89 -1.93
C ARG A 76 -16.35 -7.45 -1.83
N THR A 77 -15.38 -6.68 -2.34
CA THR A 77 -13.98 -7.11 -2.48
C THR A 77 -13.08 -6.15 -1.74
N GLU A 78 -12.28 -6.69 -0.83
CA GLU A 78 -11.27 -5.92 -0.11
C GLU A 78 -10.15 -5.46 -1.06
N LEU A 79 -9.71 -4.21 -0.91
CA LEU A 79 -8.59 -3.68 -1.66
C LEU A 79 -7.28 -4.06 -0.96
N VAL A 80 -6.56 -5.00 -1.55
CA VAL A 80 -5.21 -5.39 -1.12
C VAL A 80 -4.19 -4.88 -2.12
N PHE A 81 -3.22 -4.10 -1.64
CA PHE A 81 -2.09 -3.66 -2.45
C PHE A 81 -0.93 -4.66 -2.31
N PRO A 82 -0.54 -5.38 -3.37
CA PRO A 82 0.64 -6.22 -3.33
C PRO A 82 1.91 -5.36 -3.31
N LEU A 83 3.08 -6.01 -3.24
CA LEU A 83 4.34 -5.33 -3.53
C LEU A 83 4.28 -4.73 -4.93
N MET A 84 4.44 -3.42 -5.02
CA MET A 84 4.28 -2.65 -6.25
C MET A 84 5.54 -1.86 -6.59
N PRO A 85 6.61 -2.51 -7.11
CA PRO A 85 7.83 -1.79 -7.49
C PRO A 85 7.54 -0.79 -8.62
N VAL A 86 7.99 0.45 -8.43
CA VAL A 86 7.81 1.56 -9.36
C VAL A 86 9.02 1.64 -10.28
N ALA A 87 8.77 1.68 -11.59
CA ALA A 87 9.80 1.89 -12.61
C ALA A 87 9.87 3.38 -12.98
N ILE A 88 11.06 3.95 -12.87
CA ILE A 88 11.36 5.34 -13.22
C ILE A 88 12.06 5.33 -14.58
N LYS A 89 11.43 5.97 -15.57
CA LYS A 89 11.85 5.96 -16.97
C LYS A 89 12.86 7.07 -17.25
N THR A 90 14.06 6.93 -16.71
CA THR A 90 15.22 7.81 -16.95
C THR A 90 16.17 7.10 -17.92
N PRO A 91 16.16 7.37 -19.24
CA PRO A 91 16.87 6.55 -20.23
C PRO A 91 18.38 6.40 -19.98
N ALA A 92 19.04 7.44 -19.45
CA ALA A 92 20.46 7.40 -19.13
C ALA A 92 20.80 6.48 -17.94
N LEU A 93 19.86 6.29 -17.01
CA LEU A 93 20.00 5.41 -15.86
C LEU A 93 18.61 4.96 -15.39
N PRO A 94 18.05 3.88 -15.97
CA PRO A 94 16.75 3.37 -15.56
C PRO A 94 16.77 2.96 -14.07
N ILE A 95 15.67 3.19 -13.35
CA ILE A 95 15.59 2.85 -11.92
C ILE A 95 14.31 2.06 -11.64
N VAL A 96 14.39 1.04 -10.80
CA VAL A 96 13.21 0.36 -10.22
C VAL A 96 13.33 0.38 -8.71
N VAL A 97 12.28 0.84 -8.02
CA VAL A 97 12.25 0.99 -6.56
C VAL A 97 11.05 0.26 -5.98
N ALA A 98 11.28 -0.52 -4.93
CA ALA A 98 10.24 -0.91 -3.98
C ALA A 98 10.64 -0.35 -2.62
N ALA A 99 9.94 0.70 -2.17
CA ALA A 99 10.22 1.32 -0.88
C ALA A 99 9.70 0.44 0.27
N PRO A 100 10.40 0.39 1.42
CA PRO A 100 9.84 -0.18 2.64
C PRO A 100 8.58 0.58 3.06
N ALA A 101 7.76 -0.04 3.90
CA ALA A 101 6.60 0.64 4.46
C ALA A 101 7.06 1.87 5.28
N PRO A 102 6.30 2.98 5.27
CA PRO A 102 6.61 4.13 6.11
C PRO A 102 6.74 3.71 7.58
N GLY A 103 7.78 4.17 8.27
CA GLY A 103 8.03 3.82 9.67
C GLY A 103 8.72 2.47 9.90
N THR A 104 8.95 1.65 8.86
CA THR A 104 9.79 0.45 9.00
C THR A 104 11.22 0.85 9.36
N ALA A 105 11.70 0.37 10.50
CA ALA A 105 13.09 0.59 10.94
C ALA A 105 14.06 -0.30 10.14
N GLY A 106 15.22 0.24 9.78
CA GLY A 106 16.20 -0.48 8.98
C GLY A 106 17.23 0.44 8.31
N GLY A 107 18.02 -0.15 7.42
CA GLY A 107 19.09 0.53 6.70
C GLY A 107 19.24 0.07 5.25
N TRP A 108 19.80 0.92 4.41
CA TRP A 108 20.16 0.58 3.02
C TRP A 108 21.54 -0.07 2.96
N HIS A 109 21.63 -1.21 2.26
CA HIS A 109 22.87 -1.95 2.03
C HIS A 109 23.08 -2.16 0.53
N SER A 110 24.32 -1.95 0.07
CA SER A 110 24.70 -2.29 -1.30
C SER A 110 25.03 -3.77 -1.37
N VAL A 111 24.28 -4.51 -2.20
CA VAL A 111 24.53 -5.94 -2.46
C VAL A 111 25.59 -6.07 -3.56
N SER A 112 25.48 -5.21 -4.57
CA SER A 112 26.45 -5.06 -5.65
C SER A 112 26.25 -3.70 -6.33
N ALA A 113 27.12 -3.37 -7.29
CA ALA A 113 26.95 -2.16 -8.08
C ALA A 113 25.58 -2.14 -8.77
N GLY A 114 24.77 -1.14 -8.43
CA GLY A 114 23.43 -0.96 -9.00
C GLY A 114 22.32 -1.74 -8.31
N VAL A 115 22.60 -2.43 -7.20
CA VAL A 115 21.61 -3.18 -6.40
C VAL A 115 21.73 -2.80 -4.93
N TRP A 116 20.66 -2.24 -4.38
CA TRP A 116 20.53 -1.93 -2.96
C TRP A 116 19.29 -2.59 -2.38
N GLN A 117 19.41 -3.04 -1.14
CA GLN A 117 18.32 -3.60 -0.35
C GLN A 117 18.16 -2.79 0.93
N TYR A 118 16.92 -2.59 1.35
CA TYR A 118 16.60 -2.05 2.67
C TYR A 118 16.34 -3.22 3.61
N CYS A 119 17.15 -3.38 4.64
CA CYS A 119 17.05 -4.47 5.61
C CYS A 119 16.62 -3.96 6.97
N ASP A 120 15.74 -4.69 7.66
CA ASP A 120 15.40 -4.41 9.06
C ASP A 120 16.44 -4.99 10.03
N ALA A 121 16.18 -4.89 11.33
CA ALA A 121 17.07 -5.40 12.38
C ALA A 121 17.20 -6.93 12.41
N GLN A 122 16.37 -7.66 11.66
CA GLN A 122 16.41 -9.12 11.50
C GLN A 122 17.02 -9.53 10.15
N ASP A 123 17.69 -8.61 9.46
CA ASP A 123 18.26 -8.80 8.12
C ASP A 123 17.22 -9.20 7.06
N GLN A 124 15.93 -8.91 7.29
CA GLN A 124 14.88 -9.17 6.30
C GLN A 124 14.80 -8.01 5.32
N VAL A 125 14.76 -8.33 4.02
CA VAL A 125 14.64 -7.33 2.97
C VAL A 125 13.21 -6.76 2.99
N ARG A 126 13.08 -5.46 3.25
CA ARG A 126 11.80 -4.73 3.25
C ARG A 126 11.62 -3.85 2.01
N GLY A 127 12.68 -3.65 1.23
CA GLY A 127 12.65 -2.86 0.01
C GLY A 127 13.91 -3.02 -0.82
N PHE A 128 13.90 -2.49 -2.04
CA PHE A 128 15.07 -2.51 -2.93
C PHE A 128 15.11 -1.31 -3.87
N VAL A 129 16.31 -1.00 -4.37
CA VAL A 129 16.56 -0.10 -5.49
C VAL A 129 17.45 -0.82 -6.50
N LEU A 130 17.08 -0.74 -7.78
CA LEU A 130 17.84 -1.26 -8.91
C LEU A 130 18.11 -0.14 -9.89
N THR A 131 19.34 -0.04 -10.39
CA THR A 131 19.71 0.99 -11.37
C THR A 131 20.37 0.38 -12.62
N GLY A 132 20.21 1.04 -13.76
CA GLY A 132 20.85 0.63 -15.01
C GLY A 132 20.39 -0.75 -15.47
N ALA A 133 21.34 -1.59 -15.88
CA ALA A 133 21.08 -2.96 -16.32
C ALA A 133 20.45 -3.83 -15.22
N GLN A 134 20.65 -3.49 -13.94
CA GLN A 134 20.12 -4.29 -12.83
C GLN A 134 18.61 -4.18 -12.67
N THR A 135 17.95 -3.23 -13.35
CA THR A 135 16.49 -3.16 -13.40
C THR A 135 15.84 -4.43 -13.96
N ALA A 136 16.57 -5.24 -14.75
CA ALA A 136 16.15 -6.57 -15.20
C ALA A 136 15.93 -7.56 -14.02
N GLN A 137 16.54 -7.33 -12.86
CA GLN A 137 16.39 -8.17 -11.68
C GLN A 137 15.11 -7.91 -10.89
N ARG A 138 14.22 -7.02 -11.36
CA ARG A 138 12.98 -6.62 -10.67
C ARG A 138 12.24 -7.81 -10.07
N MET A 139 12.05 -8.89 -10.82
CA MET A 139 11.29 -10.05 -10.34
C MET A 139 12.04 -10.93 -9.35
N ALA A 140 13.37 -11.01 -9.46
CA ALA A 140 14.17 -11.71 -8.48
C ALA A 140 14.14 -10.96 -7.13
N GLN A 141 14.32 -9.64 -7.16
CA GLN A 141 14.35 -8.81 -5.96
C GLN A 141 12.96 -8.71 -5.30
N SER A 142 11.88 -8.64 -6.09
CA SER A 142 10.51 -8.67 -5.54
C SER A 142 10.19 -9.93 -4.73
N LYS A 143 10.82 -11.07 -5.02
CA LYS A 143 10.61 -12.31 -4.25
C LYS A 143 11.33 -12.31 -2.90
N LEU A 144 12.35 -11.46 -2.74
CA LEU A 144 13.11 -11.34 -1.50
C LEU A 144 12.42 -10.42 -0.49
N VAL A 145 11.57 -9.50 -0.96
CA VAL A 145 10.90 -8.53 -0.10
C VAL A 145 9.85 -9.22 0.75
N GLN A 146 9.94 -8.99 2.06
CA GLN A 146 8.97 -9.41 3.07
C GLN A 146 8.17 -8.19 3.49
N LEU A 147 6.86 -8.20 3.18
CA LEU A 147 5.91 -7.16 3.57
C LEU A 147 5.55 -7.25 5.05
#